data_AF-A0A959HCU6-F1
#
_entry.id   AF-A0A959HCU6-F1
#
_cell.length_a   1.000
_cell.length_b   1.000
_cell.length_c   1.000
_cell.angle_alpha   90.00
_cell.angle_beta   90.00
_cell.angle_gamma   90.00
#
_symmetry.space_group_name_H-M   'P 1'
#
loop_
_entity.id
_entity.type
_entity.pdbx_description
1 polymer ?
#
loop_
_entity_poly.entity_id
_entity_poly.type
_entity_poly.pdbx_seq_one_letter_code
_entity_poly.pdbx_strand_id
1 'polypeptide(L)' 'MAFTAEITTPLIKRKNCPWIASGVRAITINGRTRTMDYGDGACDRVATVTYPNGFTREVLIRNWWRL' A
#
# COMPACT_ATOMS: atom_id res chain seq x y z
N MET A 1 21.75 -0.57 -5.91
CA MET A 1 20.44 0.05 -5.65
C MET A 1 19.74 -0.79 -4.59
N ALA A 2 19.29 -0.17 -3.49
CA ALA A 2 18.61 -0.87 -2.41
C ALA A 2 17.09 -0.66 -2.53
N PHE A 3 16.37 -1.77 -2.50
CA PHE A 3 14.92 -1.82 -2.34
C PHE A 3 14.64 -2.40 -0.96
N THR A 4 13.86 -1.69 -0.15
CA THR A 4 13.31 -2.25 1.09
C THR A 4 11.82 -2.04 1.13
N ALA A 5 11.11 -3.01 1.70
CA ALA A 5 9.69 -2.93 1.98
C ALA A 5 9.47 -3.45 3.41
N GLU A 6 9.01 -2.56 4.28
CA GLU A 6 8.76 -2.85 5.68
C GLU A 6 7.27 -2.71 5.97
N ILE A 7 6.71 -3.65 6.71
CA ILE A 7 5.33 -3.58 7.18
C ILE A 7 5.36 -2.88 8.54
N THR A 8 4.95 -1.62 8.57
CA THR A 8 4.94 -0.81 9.80
C THR A 8 3.66 -1.00 10.60
N THR A 9 2.56 -1.37 9.94
CA THR A 9 1.36 -1.87 10.60
C THR A 9 0.84 -3.12 9.88
N PRO A 10 0.36 -4.15 10.61
CA PRO A 10 -0.01 -5.43 10.00
C PRO A 10 -0.96 -5.29 8.81
N LEU A 11 -0.62 -5.93 7.69
CA LEU A 11 -1.45 -5.94 6.51
C LEU A 11 -2.58 -6.96 6.66
N ILE A 12 -3.83 -6.51 6.53
CA ILE A 12 -5.00 -7.39 6.67
C ILE A 12 -5.50 -7.82 5.29
N LYS A 13 -5.32 -9.11 5.00
CA LYS A 13 -5.82 -9.75 3.79
C LYS A 13 -7.02 -10.64 4.11
N ARG A 14 -8.23 -10.16 3.83
CA ARG A 14 -9.46 -10.93 4.03
C ARG A 14 -9.65 -11.95 2.91
N LYS A 15 -10.15 -13.14 3.26
CA LYS A 15 -10.38 -14.25 2.31
C LYS A 15 -11.36 -13.88 1.19
N ASN A 16 -12.38 -13.08 1.50
CA ASN A 16 -13.41 -12.64 0.56
C ASN A 16 -13.07 -11.33 -0.17
N CYS A 17 -11.93 -10.71 0.12
CA CYS A 17 -11.54 -9.46 -0.51
C CYS A 17 -10.43 -9.69 -1.54
N PRO A 18 -10.52 -9.20 -2.78
CA PRO A 18 -9.43 -9.32 -3.76
C PRO A 18 -8.19 -8.48 -3.39
N TRP A 19 -8.37 -7.45 -2.56
CA TRP A 19 -7.35 -6.46 -2.21
C TRP A 19 -6.84 -6.64 -0.78
N ILE A 20 -5.82 -5.87 -0.37
CA ILE A 20 -5.45 -5.73 1.06
C ILE A 20 -6.41 -4.71 1.63
N ALA A 21 -7.07 -5.03 2.74
CA ALA A 21 -8.16 -4.23 3.30
C ALA A 21 -7.67 -3.14 4.25
N SER A 22 -6.54 -3.35 4.93
CA SER A 22 -5.95 -2.35 5.83
C SER A 22 -4.49 -2.66 6.15
N GLY A 23 -3.83 -1.70 6.79
CA GLY A 23 -2.42 -1.75 7.19
C GLY A 23 -1.56 -0.78 6.39
N VAL A 24 -0.29 -0.69 6.76
CA VAL A 24 0.66 0.29 6.23
C VAL A 24 1.99 -0.40 5.97
N ARG A 25 2.54 -0.13 4.78
CA ARG A 25 3.92 -0.51 4.45
C ARG A 25 4.74 0.70 4.01
N ALA A 26 5.99 0.73 4.42
CA ALA A 26 6.99 1.67 3.96
C ALA A 26 7.83 1.02 2.86
N ILE A 27 7.94 1.66 1.70
CA ILE A 27 8.75 1.22 0.56
C ILE A 27 9.86 2.24 0.36
N THR A 28 11.11 1.80 0.42
CA THR A 28 12.28 2.64 0.15
C THR A 28 12.96 2.21 -1.13
N ILE A 29 13.08 3.14 -2.09
CA ILE A 29 13.79 2.94 -3.36
C ILE A 29 14.80 4.07 -3.50
N ASN A 30 16.08 3.73 -3.67
CA ASN A 30 17.16 4.72 -3.84
C ASN A 30 17.15 5.78 -2.72
N GLY A 31 16.94 5.36 -1.47
CA GLY A 31 16.90 6.24 -0.28
C GLY A 31 15.63 7.07 -0.15
N ARG A 32 14.63 6.92 -1.03
CA ARG A 32 13.36 7.64 -0.95
C ARG A 32 12.27 6.70 -0.43
N THR A 33 11.75 7.01 0.75
CA THR A 33 10.69 6.22 1.40
C THR A 33 9.32 6.78 1.09
N ARG A 34 8.41 5.90 0.67
CA ARG A 34 6.98 6.18 0.50
C ARG A 34 6.20 5.27 1.41
N THR A 35 5.14 5.77 2.04
CA THR A 35 4.21 4.91 2.76
C THR A 35 3.02 4.60 1.87
N MET A 36 2.49 3.39 2.01
CA MET A 36 1.26 2.94 1.37
C MET A 36 0.31 2.47 2.45
N ASP A 37 -0.76 3.22 2.65
CA ASP A 37 -1.86 2.94 3.58
C ASP A 37 -3.01 2.28 2.81
N TYR A 38 -3.45 1.12 3.26
CA TYR A 38 -4.50 0.32 2.62
C TYR A 38 -5.91 0.63 3.11
N GLY A 39 -6.08 1.60 4.01
CA GLY A 39 -7.39 2.03 4.49
C GLY A 39 -7.82 1.34 5.80
N ASP A 40 -9.12 1.43 6.07
CA ASP A 40 -9.72 1.13 7.37
C ASP A 40 -10.24 -0.31 7.52
N GLY A 41 -10.12 -1.11 6.47
CA GLY A 41 -10.67 -2.47 6.41
C GLY A 41 -11.83 -2.61 5.44
N ALA A 42 -12.32 -1.54 4.81
CA ALA A 42 -13.26 -1.67 3.69
C ALA A 42 -12.68 -2.59 2.60
N CYS A 43 -13.52 -3.42 1.99
CA CYS A 43 -13.09 -4.21 0.84
C CYS A 43 -13.25 -3.38 -0.45
N ASP A 44 -12.44 -2.34 -0.56
CA ASP A 44 -12.29 -1.58 -1.78
C ASP A 44 -10.87 -1.77 -2.33
N ARG A 45 -10.61 -1.12 -3.47
CA ARG A 45 -9.33 -1.16 -4.15
C ARG A 45 -8.54 0.11 -3.95
N VAL A 46 -8.82 0.91 -2.93
CA VAL A 46 -8.19 2.20 -2.70
C VAL A 46 -7.02 2.03 -1.74
N ALA A 47 -5.94 2.75 -1.99
CA ALA A 47 -4.85 2.91 -1.05
C ALA A 47 -4.32 4.34 -1.14
N THR A 48 -3.82 4.88 -0.04
CA THR A 48 -3.21 6.21 0.00
C THR A 48 -1.69 6.07 0.00
N VAL A 49 -1.03 6.75 -0.94
CA VAL A 49 0.43 6.79 -1.00
C VAL A 49 0.91 8.16 -0.55
N THR A 50 1.78 8.18 0.46
CA THR A 50 2.47 9.38 0.93
C THR A 50 3.91 9.39 0.42
N TYR A 51 4.30 10.50 -0.20
CA TYR A 51 5.62 10.73 -0.75
C TYR A 51 6.57 11.35 0.28
N PRO A 52 7.91 11.31 0.06
CA PRO A 52 8.87 11.92 0.99
C PRO A 52 8.65 13.42 1.24
N ASN A 53 8.02 14.13 0.30
CA ASN A 53 7.68 15.55 0.42
C ASN A 53 6.33 15.80 1.12
N GLY A 54 5.71 14.76 1.70
CA GLY A 54 4.40 14.84 2.34
C GLY A 54 3.21 14.84 1.38
N PHE A 55 3.43 14.88 0.06
CA PHE A 55 2.33 14.81 -0.89
C PHE A 55 1.63 13.45 -0.81
N THR A 56 0.30 13.44 -0.77
CA THR A 56 -0.52 12.24 -0.71
C THR A 56 -1.35 12.08 -1.96
N ARG A 57 -1.58 10.85 -2.39
CA ARG A 57 -2.55 10.54 -3.43
C ARG A 57 -3.22 9.20 -3.21
N GLU A 58 -4.48 9.11 -3.60
CA GLU A 58 -5.17 7.83 -3.71
C GLU A 58 -4.72 7.10 -4.98
N VAL A 59 -4.55 5.79 -4.85
CA VAL A 59 -4.22 4.89 -5.95
C VAL A 59 -5.16 3.69 -5.91
N LEU A 60 -5.51 3.21 -7.10
CA LEU A 60 -6.30 1.98 -7.22
C LEU A 60 -5.38 0.77 -7.31
N ILE A 61 -5.57 -0.19 -6.42
CA ILE A 61 -4.93 -1.50 -6.44
C ILE A 61 -5.46 -2.25 -7.66
N ARG A 62 -4.55 -2.77 -8.49
CA ARG A 62 -4.89 -3.55 -9.68
C ARG A 62 -4.39 -4.98 -9.51
N ASN A 63 -5.19 -5.95 -9.94
CA ASN A 63 -4.76 -7.33 -10.14
C ASN A 63 -4.26 -7.45 -11.57
N TRP A 64 -2.96 -7.68 -11.74
CA TRP A 64 -2.35 -7.73 -13.07
C TRP A 64 -2.48 -9.13 -13.69
N TRP A 65 -2.85 -10.12 -12.88
CA TRP A 65 -3.04 -11.54 -13.22
C TRP A 65 -4.50 -11.96 -13.49
N ARG A 66 -5.44 -11.00 -13.55
CA ARG A 66 -6.85 -11.24 -13.94
C ARG A 66 -7.20 -10.56 -15.27
N LEU A 67 -6.19 -10.32 -16.11
CA LEU A 67 -6.34 -9.84 -17.48
C LEU A 67 -6.39 -11.02 -18.43
#